data_AF-A0A2E1VQ99-F1
#
_entry.id   AF-A0A2E1VQ99-F1
#
_cell.length_a   1.000
_cell.length_b   1.000
_cell.length_c   1.000
_cell.angle_alpha   90.00
_cell.angle_beta   90.00
_cell.angle_gamma   90.00
#
_symmetry.space_group_name_H-M   'P 1'
#
loop_
_entity.id
_entity.type
_entity.pdbx_description
1 polymer ?
#
loop_
_entity_poly.entity_id
_entity_poly.type
_entity_poly.pdbx_seq_one_letter_code
_entity_poly.pdbx_strand_id
1 'polypeptide(L)'
;MRPSSALLLLLALVPSCAVTPATADYSPSPDDRAAILRLVNEGFAAIAAGSQADWEAILTEEGSFAWVAGEPGNRSIGHLSYAEHLERQQTPSQRYHERIWDPVILVDGDLAVVWAPYDFHIDGSFSHAGVDAINLVRRDDGWRIAAIVWSVETVQRADAPQIEFAAAPSGAPTEVFLVLAQSGQPAELRLRDAEAPRYPLSSREEVAQVIRARGSKTVRLRHGSSVPQAELNDLVAFLQGLGVESIEYVLAPPPPTNPAPRA
;
A
#
# COMPACT_ATOMS: atom_id res chain seq x y z
N MET A 1 -84.65 13.81 6.48
CA MET A 1 -83.71 13.87 5.34
C MET A 1 -82.31 14.16 5.87
N ARG A 2 -81.41 13.18 5.80
CA ARG A 2 -79.96 13.31 5.93
C ARG A 2 -79.34 12.26 5.00
N PRO A 3 -78.49 12.60 4.02
CA PRO A 3 -77.82 11.59 3.21
C PRO A 3 -76.60 11.05 3.95
N SER A 4 -76.45 9.73 3.96
CA SER A 4 -75.26 9.03 4.44
C SER A 4 -74.18 9.09 3.35
N SER A 5 -73.06 9.75 3.62
CA SER A 5 -71.89 9.72 2.74
C SER A 5 -71.09 8.44 2.96
N ALA A 6 -71.07 7.57 1.96
CA ALA A 6 -70.16 6.43 1.89
C ALA A 6 -68.78 6.90 1.44
N LEU A 7 -67.77 6.73 2.29
CA LEU A 7 -66.37 7.01 1.99
C LEU A 7 -65.77 5.79 1.28
N LEU A 8 -65.55 5.86 -0.03
CA LEU A 8 -64.76 4.86 -0.77
C LEU A 8 -63.27 5.07 -0.44
N LEU A 9 -62.66 4.13 0.28
CA LEU A 9 -61.21 4.00 0.37
C LEU A 9 -60.70 3.33 -0.92
N LEU A 10 -59.99 4.08 -1.77
CA LEU A 10 -59.19 3.51 -2.85
C LEU A 10 -57.87 3.00 -2.25
N LEU A 11 -57.73 1.68 -2.14
CA LEU A 11 -56.47 1.03 -1.74
C LEU A 11 -55.54 1.02 -2.97
N ALA A 12 -54.53 1.90 -2.99
CA ALA A 12 -53.49 1.88 -4.03
C ALA A 12 -52.58 0.66 -3.80
N LEU A 13 -52.64 -0.31 -4.72
CA LEU A 13 -51.79 -1.49 -4.74
C LEU A 13 -50.36 -1.07 -5.17
N VAL A 14 -49.47 -0.85 -4.21
CA VAL A 14 -48.06 -0.58 -4.49
C VAL A 14 -47.39 -1.91 -4.86
N PRO A 15 -46.82 -2.06 -6.07
CA PRO A 15 -46.10 -3.29 -6.41
C PRO A 15 -44.86 -3.39 -5.52
N SER A 16 -44.86 -4.39 -4.65
CA SER A 16 -43.72 -4.71 -3.79
C SER A 16 -42.63 -5.30 -4.68
N CYS A 17 -41.74 -4.46 -5.21
CA CYS A 17 -40.48 -4.90 -5.76
C CYS A 17 -39.69 -5.55 -4.62
N ALA A 18 -39.66 -6.88 -4.58
CA ALA A 18 -38.71 -7.61 -3.78
C ALA A 18 -37.32 -7.34 -4.35
N VAL A 19 -36.66 -6.29 -3.83
CA VAL A 19 -35.22 -6.10 -4.03
C VAL A 19 -34.55 -7.17 -3.17
N THR A 20 -34.17 -8.27 -3.80
CA THR A 20 -33.18 -9.18 -3.19
C THR A 20 -31.89 -8.38 -3.04
N PRO A 21 -31.37 -8.15 -1.82
CA PRO A 21 -30.05 -7.59 -1.69
C PRO A 21 -29.09 -8.61 -2.30
N ALA A 22 -28.48 -8.26 -3.43
CA ALA A 22 -27.35 -9.00 -3.93
C ALA A 22 -26.20 -8.73 -2.94
N THR A 23 -26.02 -9.61 -1.96
CA THR A 23 -24.75 -9.74 -1.26
C THR A 23 -23.77 -10.33 -2.26
N ALA A 24 -23.23 -9.48 -3.12
CA ALA A 24 -22.01 -9.83 -3.83
C ALA A 24 -20.92 -9.86 -2.76
N ASP A 25 -20.35 -11.04 -2.50
CA ASP A 25 -19.12 -11.16 -1.73
C ASP A 25 -18.06 -10.33 -2.47
N TYR A 26 -17.85 -9.10 -2.00
CA TYR A 26 -16.95 -8.17 -2.64
C TYR A 26 -15.51 -8.57 -2.30
N SER A 27 -14.80 -9.05 -3.32
CA SER A 27 -13.35 -9.15 -3.26
C SER A 27 -12.77 -7.87 -3.85
N PRO A 28 -11.69 -7.30 -3.26
CA PRO A 28 -11.02 -6.15 -3.84
C PRO A 28 -10.69 -6.41 -5.31
N SER A 29 -11.04 -5.49 -6.20
CA SER A 29 -10.56 -5.59 -7.57
C SER A 29 -9.02 -5.54 -7.56
N PRO A 30 -8.32 -6.24 -8.46
CA PRO A 30 -6.86 -6.09 -8.61
C PRO A 30 -6.44 -4.63 -8.76
N ASP A 31 -7.32 -3.81 -9.33
CA ASP A 31 -7.16 -2.38 -9.47
C ASP A 31 -7.17 -1.67 -8.11
N ASP A 32 -8.17 -1.89 -7.25
CA ASP A 32 -8.21 -1.22 -5.94
C ASP A 32 -6.99 -1.53 -5.08
N ARG A 33 -6.56 -2.79 -5.07
CA ARG A 33 -5.37 -3.20 -4.32
C ARG A 33 -4.13 -2.39 -4.75
N ALA A 34 -3.94 -2.23 -6.05
CA ALA A 34 -2.82 -1.47 -6.60
C ALA A 34 -2.92 0.03 -6.26
N ALA A 35 -4.10 0.63 -6.42
CA ALA A 35 -4.32 2.04 -6.10
C ALA A 35 -4.10 2.35 -4.61
N ILE A 36 -4.52 1.45 -3.72
CA ILE A 36 -4.34 1.56 -2.28
C ILE A 36 -2.85 1.49 -1.91
N LEU A 37 -2.12 0.49 -2.40
CA LEU A 37 -0.68 0.36 -2.10
C LEU A 37 0.16 1.48 -2.69
N ARG A 38 -0.26 2.07 -3.81
CA ARG A 38 0.35 3.29 -4.34
C ARG A 38 0.26 4.43 -3.33
N LEU A 39 -0.92 4.69 -2.78
CA LEU A 39 -1.12 5.72 -1.75
C LEU A 39 -0.23 5.49 -0.53
N VAL A 40 -0.09 4.23 -0.11
CA VAL A 40 0.80 3.86 1.00
C VAL A 40 2.26 4.21 0.68
N ASN A 41 2.75 3.86 -0.52
CA ASN A 41 4.10 4.22 -0.96
C ASN A 41 4.31 5.74 -1.11
N GLU A 42 3.30 6.46 -1.57
CA GLU A 42 3.34 7.93 -1.62
C GLU A 42 3.41 8.53 -0.21
N GLY A 43 2.76 7.92 0.78
CA GLY A 43 2.92 8.26 2.20
C GLY A 43 4.37 8.09 2.68
N PHE A 44 5.01 6.96 2.37
CA PHE A 44 6.43 6.76 2.71
C PHE A 44 7.35 7.76 2.01
N ALA A 45 7.04 8.12 0.76
CA ALA A 45 7.76 9.17 0.05
C ALA A 45 7.58 10.55 0.72
N ALA A 46 6.35 10.88 1.15
CA ALA A 46 6.05 12.12 1.87
C ALA A 46 6.81 12.21 3.21
N ILE A 47 6.93 11.09 3.94
CA ILE A 47 7.75 10.98 5.16
C ILE A 47 9.22 11.26 4.84
N ALA A 48 9.76 10.59 3.81
CA ALA A 48 11.17 10.72 3.43
C ALA A 48 11.52 12.15 2.93
N ALA A 49 10.59 12.79 2.21
CA ALA A 49 10.77 14.15 1.70
C ALA A 49 10.47 15.23 2.74
N GLY A 50 9.67 14.93 3.76
CA GLY A 50 9.06 15.94 4.62
C GLY A 50 8.20 16.93 3.85
N SER A 51 7.57 16.50 2.76
CA SER A 51 6.79 17.37 1.86
C SER A 51 5.35 17.50 2.35
N GLN A 52 4.93 18.72 2.66
CA GLN A 52 3.53 19.01 3.01
C GLN A 52 2.63 18.76 1.79
N ALA A 53 3.05 19.20 0.60
CA ALA A 53 2.28 19.03 -0.63
C ALA A 53 2.03 17.55 -0.97
N ASP A 54 2.99 16.67 -0.67
CA ASP A 54 2.84 15.24 -0.91
C ASP A 54 1.81 14.64 0.05
N TRP A 55 1.79 15.09 1.32
CA TRP A 55 0.73 14.70 2.26
C TRP A 55 -0.65 15.24 1.84
N GLU A 56 -0.72 16.48 1.35
CA GLU A 56 -1.99 17.10 0.91
C GLU A 56 -2.60 16.34 -0.28
N ALA A 57 -1.75 15.76 -1.13
CA ALA A 57 -2.19 14.98 -2.27
C ALA A 57 -2.86 13.65 -1.88
N ILE A 58 -2.50 13.07 -0.72
CA ILE A 58 -2.91 11.71 -0.35
C ILE A 58 -3.84 11.63 0.86
N LEU A 59 -3.81 12.59 1.80
CA LEU A 59 -4.72 12.60 2.94
C LEU A 59 -6.05 13.30 2.63
N THR A 60 -7.07 12.94 3.39
CA THR A 60 -8.26 13.77 3.54
C THR A 60 -7.96 15.01 4.39
N GLU A 61 -8.72 16.09 4.20
CA GLU A 61 -8.63 17.29 5.05
C GLU A 61 -8.84 16.98 6.55
N GLU A 62 -9.71 16.01 6.84
CA GLU A 62 -10.01 15.49 8.18
C GLU A 62 -9.03 14.39 8.65
N GLY A 63 -7.92 14.24 7.94
CA GLY A 63 -6.93 13.19 8.17
C GLY A 63 -6.39 13.18 9.59
N SER A 64 -5.94 12.02 10.07
CA SER A 64 -5.35 11.92 11.39
C SER A 64 -4.28 10.84 11.51
N PHE A 65 -3.46 11.00 12.54
CA PHE A 65 -2.39 10.13 12.94
C PHE A 65 -2.63 9.69 14.38
N ALA A 66 -2.42 8.42 14.68
CA ALA A 66 -2.39 7.93 16.04
C ALA A 66 -1.31 6.88 16.21
N TRP A 67 -0.75 6.76 17.40
CA TRP A 67 0.28 5.77 17.63
C TRP A 67 0.23 5.18 19.03
N VAL A 68 0.74 3.96 19.14
CA VAL A 68 0.95 3.28 20.41
C VAL A 68 2.44 3.03 20.56
N ALA A 69 3.06 3.57 21.61
CA ALA A 69 4.49 3.44 21.84
C ALA A 69 4.81 3.01 23.27
N GLY A 70 6.00 2.43 23.46
CA GLY A 70 6.50 2.00 24.77
C GLY A 70 6.37 0.50 25.02
N GLU A 71 6.94 0.08 26.14
CA GLU A 71 7.05 -1.34 26.49
C GLU A 71 5.71 -1.97 26.90
N PRO A 72 5.53 -3.28 26.75
CA PRO A 72 4.36 -3.99 27.29
C PRO A 72 4.16 -3.66 28.78
N GLY A 73 2.97 -3.16 29.14
CA GLY A 73 2.63 -2.74 30.50
C GLY A 73 2.90 -1.27 30.84
N ASN A 74 3.60 -0.52 29.97
CA ASN A 74 3.81 0.92 30.10
C ASN A 74 3.68 1.64 28.75
N ARG A 75 2.60 1.34 28.02
CA ARG A 75 2.33 1.93 26.70
C ARG A 75 1.67 3.29 26.84
N SER A 76 2.06 4.22 25.98
CA SER A 76 1.35 5.49 25.76
C SER A 76 0.62 5.45 24.41
N ILE A 77 -0.46 6.22 24.33
CA ILE A 77 -1.21 6.45 23.10
C ILE A 77 -1.07 7.93 22.77
N GLY A 78 -0.63 8.21 21.55
CA GLY A 78 -0.60 9.55 20.98
C GLY A 78 -1.58 9.70 19.84
N HIS A 79 -1.94 10.96 19.58
CA HIS A 79 -2.83 11.33 18.49
C HIS A 79 -2.44 12.73 17.98
N LEU A 80 -2.62 12.93 16.67
CA LEU A 80 -2.40 14.19 15.99
C LEU A 80 -3.35 14.28 14.80
N SER A 81 -4.09 15.39 14.66
CA SER A 81 -4.80 15.67 13.41
C SER A 81 -3.82 16.02 12.29
N TYR A 82 -4.25 15.89 11.04
CA TYR A 82 -3.42 16.28 9.91
C TYR A 82 -3.08 17.77 9.94
N ALA A 83 -4.03 18.64 10.30
CA ALA A 83 -3.77 20.06 10.47
C ALA A 83 -2.65 20.35 11.49
N GLU A 84 -2.67 19.69 12.65
CA GLU A 84 -1.60 19.81 13.65
C GLU A 84 -0.28 19.19 13.18
N HIS A 85 -0.32 18.16 12.32
CA HIS A 85 0.88 17.61 11.70
C HIS A 85 1.56 18.66 10.81
N LEU A 86 0.80 19.36 9.98
CA LEU A 86 1.32 20.41 9.10
C LEU A 86 1.98 21.56 9.88
N GLU A 87 1.40 21.96 11.00
CA GLU A 87 1.99 22.99 11.88
C GLU A 87 3.33 22.57 12.49
N ARG A 88 3.53 21.26 12.69
CA ARG A 88 4.74 20.68 13.30
C ARG A 88 5.73 20.15 12.27
N GLN A 89 5.34 20.13 11.00
CA GLN A 89 6.11 19.49 9.96
C GLN A 89 7.43 20.25 9.75
N GLN A 90 8.51 19.48 9.70
CA GLN A 90 9.84 19.99 9.43
C GLN A 90 10.45 19.14 8.33
N THR A 91 11.23 19.75 7.46
CA THR A 91 12.05 19.00 6.51
C THR A 91 13.03 18.13 7.31
N PRO A 92 13.03 16.80 7.10
CA PRO A 92 13.98 15.92 7.74
C PRO A 92 15.42 16.36 7.47
N SER A 93 16.23 16.47 8.53
CA SER A 93 17.68 16.62 8.40
C SER A 93 18.39 15.27 8.21
N GLN A 94 17.63 14.18 8.35
CA GLN A 94 18.07 12.80 8.29
C GLN A 94 17.29 12.08 7.19
N ARG A 95 17.88 11.00 6.65
CA ARG A 95 17.21 10.17 5.64
C ARG A 95 16.30 9.17 6.35
N TYR A 96 14.99 9.38 6.23
CA TYR A 96 13.99 8.43 6.67
C TYR A 96 13.68 7.39 5.60
N HIS A 97 13.49 6.16 6.03
CA HIS A 97 13.20 5.05 5.15
C HIS A 97 12.32 4.03 5.86
N GLU A 98 11.09 3.91 5.38
CA GLU A 98 10.09 2.98 5.91
C GLU A 98 9.77 1.92 4.86
N ARG A 99 9.61 0.67 5.30
CA ARG A 99 9.28 -0.46 4.44
C ARG A 99 8.20 -1.31 5.08
N ILE A 100 7.26 -1.80 4.26
CA ILE A 100 6.25 -2.78 4.68
C ILE A 100 6.38 -4.09 3.93
N TRP A 101 5.85 -5.16 4.51
CA TRP A 101 5.72 -6.46 3.83
C TRP A 101 4.40 -7.15 4.19
N ASP A 102 4.01 -8.14 3.38
CA ASP A 102 2.78 -8.92 3.55
C ASP A 102 1.51 -8.11 3.92
N PRO A 103 1.20 -7.01 3.20
CA PRO A 103 0.05 -6.18 3.53
C PRO A 103 -1.25 -6.97 3.39
N VAL A 104 -2.04 -6.96 4.46
CA VAL A 104 -3.44 -7.38 4.48
C VAL A 104 -4.28 -6.18 4.02
N ILE A 105 -5.05 -6.37 2.95
CA ILE A 105 -5.88 -5.30 2.37
C ILE A 105 -7.32 -5.77 2.39
N LEU A 106 -8.17 -5.00 3.07
CA LEU A 106 -9.62 -5.19 3.14
C LEU A 106 -10.27 -4.02 2.43
N VAL A 107 -11.24 -4.29 1.55
CA VAL A 107 -11.98 -3.26 0.83
C VAL A 107 -13.46 -3.61 0.91
N ASP A 108 -14.30 -2.63 1.22
CA ASP A 108 -15.75 -2.72 1.22
C ASP A 108 -16.32 -1.43 0.60
N GLY A 109 -16.69 -1.49 -0.68
CA GLY A 109 -17.11 -0.33 -1.46
C GLY A 109 -16.07 0.79 -1.47
N ASP A 110 -16.42 1.90 -0.83
CA ASP A 110 -15.60 3.13 -0.74
C ASP A 110 -14.75 3.20 0.54
N LEU A 111 -14.65 2.11 1.30
CA LEU A 111 -13.80 1.97 2.47
C LEU A 111 -12.69 0.94 2.20
N ALA A 112 -11.47 1.24 2.61
CA ALA A 112 -10.38 0.26 2.65
C ALA A 112 -9.53 0.37 3.90
N VAL A 113 -8.92 -0.75 4.28
CA VAL A 113 -7.94 -0.85 5.37
C VAL A 113 -6.72 -1.61 4.86
N VAL A 114 -5.54 -1.03 5.07
CA VAL A 114 -4.26 -1.72 4.95
C VAL A 114 -3.74 -2.01 6.34
N TRP A 115 -3.38 -3.25 6.59
CA TRP A 115 -2.66 -3.67 7.79
C TRP A 115 -1.34 -4.31 7.37
N ALA A 116 -0.21 -3.78 7.81
CA ALA A 116 1.09 -4.29 7.40
C ALA A 116 2.15 -4.13 8.50
N PRO A 117 2.97 -5.16 8.76
CA PRO A 117 4.22 -4.98 9.48
C PRO A 117 5.14 -4.01 8.73
N TYR A 118 5.86 -3.16 9.49
CA TYR A 118 6.86 -2.25 8.94
C TYR A 118 8.18 -2.31 9.70
N ASP A 119 9.24 -1.83 9.05
CA ASP A 119 10.45 -1.37 9.71
C ASP A 119 10.86 0.02 9.24
N PHE A 120 11.47 0.77 10.16
CA PHE A 120 11.84 2.16 9.97
C PHE A 120 13.32 2.36 10.24
N HIS A 121 13.99 3.03 9.31
CA HIS A 121 15.42 3.27 9.32
C HIS A 121 15.70 4.77 9.20
N ILE A 122 16.70 5.22 9.94
CA ILE A 122 17.20 6.59 9.93
C ILE A 122 18.67 6.53 9.52
N ASP A 123 19.02 7.24 8.45
CA ASP A 123 20.37 7.26 7.88
C ASP A 123 20.92 5.84 7.60
N GLY A 124 20.03 4.94 7.18
CA GLY A 124 20.34 3.53 6.89
C GLY A 124 20.50 2.62 8.13
N SER A 125 20.35 3.16 9.33
CA SER A 125 20.37 2.38 10.58
C SER A 125 18.95 2.11 11.07
N PHE A 126 18.71 0.90 11.56
CA PHE A 126 17.44 0.53 12.18
C PHE A 126 17.10 1.49 13.33
N SER A 127 15.86 1.99 13.34
CA SER A 127 15.34 2.86 14.40
C SER A 127 14.27 2.15 15.22
N HIS A 128 13.21 1.71 14.56
CA HIS A 128 12.08 1.04 15.19
C HIS A 128 11.30 0.25 14.14
N ALA A 129 10.36 -0.56 14.60
CA ALA A 129 9.45 -1.33 13.76
C ALA A 129 8.07 -1.37 14.38
N GLY A 130 7.12 -1.98 13.69
CA GLY A 130 5.81 -2.19 14.25
C GLY A 130 4.83 -2.71 13.24
N VAL A 131 3.61 -2.20 13.35
CA VAL A 131 2.49 -2.49 12.46
C VAL A 131 1.80 -1.18 12.14
N ASP A 132 1.54 -0.97 10.87
CA ASP A 132 0.67 0.09 10.36
C ASP A 132 -0.74 -0.44 10.14
N ALA A 133 -1.72 0.41 10.46
CA ALA A 133 -3.11 0.29 10.11
C ALA A 133 -3.54 1.60 9.42
N ILE A 134 -3.65 1.55 8.09
CA ILE A 134 -3.96 2.70 7.24
C ILE A 134 -5.40 2.56 6.77
N ASN A 135 -6.23 3.53 7.14
CA ASN A 135 -7.62 3.59 6.74
C ASN A 135 -7.77 4.54 5.56
N LEU A 136 -8.41 4.06 4.50
CA LEU A 136 -8.62 4.81 3.26
C LEU A 136 -10.09 4.92 2.95
N VAL A 137 -10.46 6.03 2.32
CA VAL A 137 -11.80 6.29 1.79
C VAL A 137 -11.70 6.67 0.32
N ARG A 138 -12.68 6.27 -0.49
CA ARG A 138 -12.78 6.69 -1.89
C ARG A 138 -13.63 7.95 -1.99
N ARG A 139 -13.10 8.97 -2.66
CA ARG A 139 -13.82 10.18 -3.09
C ARG A 139 -14.01 10.13 -4.60
N ASP A 140 -14.74 11.11 -5.15
CA ASP A 140 -15.03 11.20 -6.59
C ASP A 140 -13.75 11.22 -7.47
N ASP A 141 -12.63 11.68 -6.90
CA ASP A 141 -11.33 11.79 -7.54
C ASP A 141 -10.34 10.67 -7.12
N GLY A 142 -10.85 9.61 -6.46
CA GLY A 142 -10.09 8.40 -6.13
C GLY A 142 -9.89 8.18 -4.62
N TRP A 143 -9.03 7.21 -4.30
CA TRP A 143 -8.70 6.88 -2.92
C TRP A 143 -7.96 8.02 -2.21
N ARG A 144 -8.18 8.17 -0.90
CA ARG A 144 -7.48 9.07 0.04
C ARG A 144 -7.28 8.39 1.39
N ILE A 145 -6.20 8.72 2.09
CA ILE A 145 -5.91 8.26 3.45
C ILE A 145 -6.72 9.11 4.44
N ALA A 146 -7.59 8.46 5.21
CA ALA A 146 -8.38 9.10 6.26
C ALA A 146 -7.67 9.04 7.62
N ALA A 147 -6.93 7.96 7.89
CA ALA A 147 -6.16 7.85 9.13
C ALA A 147 -4.98 6.89 8.96
N ILE A 148 -3.88 7.19 9.65
CA ILE A 148 -2.75 6.28 9.83
C ILE A 148 -2.59 6.01 11.32
N VAL A 149 -2.64 4.73 11.70
CA VAL A 149 -2.41 4.29 13.07
C VAL A 149 -1.24 3.32 13.08
N TRP A 150 -0.24 3.53 13.93
CA TRP A 150 0.91 2.63 14.00
C TRP A 150 1.30 2.25 15.43
N SER A 151 1.92 1.08 15.59
CA SER A 151 2.61 0.72 16.81
C SER A 151 4.11 0.97 16.68
N VAL A 152 4.79 1.28 17.77
CA VAL A 152 6.25 1.44 17.82
C VAL A 152 6.85 0.40 18.76
N GLU A 153 7.74 -0.41 18.20
CA GLU A 153 8.58 -1.40 18.88
C GLU A 153 10.06 -1.08 18.57
N THR A 154 10.90 -1.05 19.60
CA THR A 154 12.36 -0.74 19.48
C THR A 154 13.20 -1.97 19.15
N VAL A 155 12.55 -3.12 18.96
CA VAL A 155 13.19 -4.38 18.62
C VAL A 155 12.88 -4.69 17.16
N GLN A 156 13.93 -5.02 16.39
CA GLN A 156 13.76 -5.42 15.01
C GLN A 156 12.90 -6.68 14.91
N ARG A 157 11.93 -6.65 14.01
CA ARG A 157 11.05 -7.80 13.78
C ARG A 157 11.84 -8.95 13.19
N ALA A 158 11.76 -10.13 13.81
CA ALA A 158 12.40 -11.35 13.30
C ALA A 158 11.87 -11.78 11.92
N ASP A 159 10.67 -11.34 11.55
CA ASP A 159 10.05 -11.60 10.24
C ASP A 159 10.28 -10.49 9.21
N ALA A 160 11.11 -9.48 9.52
CA ALA A 160 11.46 -8.42 8.58
C ALA A 160 12.29 -8.96 7.41
N PRO A 161 11.89 -8.70 6.15
CA PRO A 161 12.67 -9.10 5.00
C PRO A 161 14.01 -8.35 4.99
N GLN A 162 15.09 -9.09 4.73
CA GLN A 162 16.40 -8.51 4.50
C GLN A 162 16.53 -8.19 3.01
N ILE A 163 16.95 -6.96 2.69
CA ILE A 163 17.33 -6.59 1.33
C ILE A 163 18.86 -6.50 1.32
N GLU A 164 19.52 -7.40 0.62
CA GLU A 164 20.98 -7.31 0.47
C GLU A 164 21.36 -6.34 -0.64
N PHE A 165 22.01 -5.24 -0.27
CA PHE A 165 22.63 -4.30 -1.22
C PHE A 165 24.04 -4.74 -1.65
N ALA A 166 24.37 -6.03 -1.52
CA ALA A 166 25.67 -6.59 -1.88
C ALA A 166 25.69 -7.10 -3.33
N ALA A 167 26.89 -7.36 -3.86
CA ALA A 167 27.06 -7.99 -5.17
C ALA A 167 26.35 -9.36 -5.21
N ALA A 168 25.61 -9.64 -6.28
CA ALA A 168 24.96 -10.93 -6.44
C ALA A 168 26.01 -12.06 -6.49
N PRO A 169 25.70 -13.29 -6.02
CA PRO A 169 26.52 -14.46 -6.27
C PRO A 169 26.80 -14.58 -7.78
N SER A 170 28.05 -14.85 -8.15
CA SER A 170 28.49 -14.88 -9.56
C SER A 170 27.54 -15.70 -10.44
N GLY A 171 26.91 -15.03 -11.41
CA GLY A 171 26.05 -15.65 -12.43
C GLY A 171 24.54 -15.70 -12.13
N ALA A 172 24.09 -15.30 -10.95
CA ALA A 172 22.65 -15.24 -10.63
C ALA A 172 22.03 -13.89 -11.08
N PRO A 173 20.91 -13.88 -11.84
CA PRO A 173 20.22 -12.63 -12.16
C PRO A 173 19.58 -12.02 -10.90
N THR A 174 19.50 -10.69 -10.83
CA THR A 174 18.69 -10.02 -9.80
C THR A 174 17.22 -10.22 -10.13
N GLU A 175 16.47 -10.82 -9.20
CA GLU A 175 15.03 -10.97 -9.36
C GLU A 175 14.30 -9.73 -8.83
N VAL A 176 13.60 -9.04 -9.73
CA VAL A 176 12.72 -7.91 -9.38
C VAL A 176 11.29 -8.34 -9.66
N PHE A 177 10.47 -8.40 -8.62
CA PHE A 177 9.06 -8.74 -8.74
C PHE A 177 8.29 -7.46 -9.02
N LEU A 178 7.52 -7.50 -10.11
CA LEU A 178 6.49 -6.54 -10.43
C LEU A 178 5.15 -7.12 -9.96
N VAL A 179 4.70 -6.74 -8.78
CA VAL A 179 3.39 -7.17 -8.33
C VAL A 179 2.41 -6.04 -8.63
N LEU A 180 1.69 -6.15 -9.75
CA LEU A 180 0.53 -5.31 -10.13
C LEU A 180 0.88 -3.92 -10.67
N ALA A 181 0.23 -3.52 -11.77
CA ALA A 181 0.24 -2.17 -12.31
C ALA A 181 -1.17 -1.85 -12.82
N GLN A 182 -1.59 -0.59 -12.72
CA GLN A 182 -2.83 -0.07 -13.31
C GLN A 182 -2.52 0.78 -14.53
N SER A 183 -3.50 1.02 -15.40
CA SER A 183 -3.27 1.85 -16.59
C SER A 183 -2.99 3.31 -16.20
N GLY A 184 -1.76 3.76 -16.42
CA GLY A 184 -1.35 5.14 -16.16
C GLY A 184 -0.83 5.38 -14.74
N GLN A 185 -0.46 4.34 -14.00
CA GLN A 185 0.09 4.41 -12.65
C GLN A 185 1.18 3.34 -12.41
N PRO A 186 2.32 3.72 -11.78
CA PRO A 186 3.47 2.83 -11.62
C PRO A 186 3.12 1.61 -10.77
N ALA A 187 3.66 0.47 -11.20
CA ALA A 187 3.43 -0.82 -10.59
C ALA A 187 4.06 -1.01 -9.20
N GLU A 188 3.52 -1.91 -8.36
CA GLU A 188 4.16 -2.30 -7.09
C GLU A 188 5.44 -3.10 -7.38
N LEU A 189 6.55 -2.59 -6.83
CA LEU A 189 7.86 -3.23 -6.96
C LEU A 189 8.16 -3.98 -5.67
N ARG A 190 8.65 -5.21 -5.81
CA ARG A 190 9.10 -6.04 -4.71
C ARG A 190 10.47 -6.60 -5.07
N LEU A 191 11.44 -6.40 -4.20
CA LEU A 191 12.76 -7.02 -4.36
C LEU A 191 12.73 -8.44 -3.80
N ARG A 192 13.22 -9.42 -4.58
CA ARG A 192 13.41 -10.80 -4.11
C ARG A 192 14.88 -11.15 -4.08
N ASP A 193 15.30 -11.66 -2.93
CA ASP A 193 16.52 -12.44 -2.82
C ASP A 193 16.21 -13.92 -2.95
N ALA A 194 17.13 -14.65 -3.58
CA ALA A 194 16.88 -15.97 -4.18
C ALA A 194 16.30 -17.03 -3.22
N GLU A 195 16.32 -16.80 -1.92
CA GLU A 195 15.79 -17.72 -0.89
C GLU A 195 14.91 -17.04 0.18
N ALA A 196 14.55 -15.76 0.02
CA ALA A 196 13.75 -15.04 1.02
C ALA A 196 12.25 -15.39 0.92
N PRO A 197 11.58 -15.76 2.04
CA PRO A 197 10.16 -16.15 2.03
C PRO A 197 9.20 -14.97 1.89
N ARG A 198 9.67 -13.73 2.08
CA ARG A 198 8.87 -12.49 2.09
C ARG A 198 9.62 -11.40 1.34
N TYR A 199 8.87 -10.47 0.77
CA TYR A 199 9.42 -9.37 -0.04
C TYR A 199 8.89 -8.04 0.49
N PRO A 200 9.76 -7.05 0.70
CA PRO A 200 9.29 -5.72 1.04
C PRO A 200 8.64 -5.09 -0.18
N LEU A 201 7.63 -4.26 0.07
CA LEU A 201 7.19 -3.27 -0.90
C LEU A 201 8.34 -2.26 -1.06
N SER A 202 8.84 -2.12 -2.28
CA SER A 202 10.04 -1.34 -2.59
C SER A 202 9.71 -0.18 -3.52
N SER A 203 10.36 0.95 -3.29
CA SER A 203 10.36 2.11 -4.18
C SER A 203 11.22 1.86 -5.43
N ARG A 204 11.03 2.69 -6.48
CA ARG A 204 11.93 2.69 -7.65
C ARG A 204 13.37 2.98 -7.27
N GLU A 205 13.60 3.90 -6.32
CA GLU A 205 14.96 4.23 -5.89
C GLU A 205 15.65 3.04 -5.21
N GLU A 206 14.95 2.27 -4.36
CA GLU A 206 15.50 1.03 -3.78
C GLU A 206 15.84 0.00 -4.86
N VAL A 207 14.95 -0.20 -5.83
CA VAL A 207 15.22 -1.09 -6.96
C VAL A 207 16.45 -0.63 -7.73
N ALA A 208 16.59 0.68 -7.97
CA ALA A 208 17.77 1.24 -8.63
C ALA A 208 19.06 1.01 -7.81
N GLN A 209 19.02 1.22 -6.50
CA GLN A 209 20.16 1.00 -5.62
C GLN A 209 20.61 -0.45 -5.63
N VAL A 210 19.67 -1.40 -5.55
CA VAL A 210 19.99 -2.84 -5.62
C VAL A 210 20.58 -3.21 -6.98
N ILE A 211 19.99 -2.78 -8.08
CA ILE A 211 20.50 -3.08 -9.44
C ILE A 211 21.93 -2.56 -9.61
N ARG A 212 22.19 -1.31 -9.18
CA ARG A 212 23.52 -0.69 -9.25
C ARG A 212 24.52 -1.42 -8.37
N ALA A 213 24.17 -1.71 -7.13
CA ALA A 213 25.07 -2.38 -6.19
C ALA A 213 25.41 -3.82 -6.63
N ARG A 214 24.46 -4.50 -7.27
CA ARG A 214 24.66 -5.84 -7.85
C ARG A 214 25.37 -5.83 -9.20
N GLY A 215 25.48 -4.69 -9.87
CA GLY A 215 25.99 -4.60 -11.24
C GLY A 215 25.17 -5.44 -12.22
N SER A 216 23.86 -5.60 -11.97
CA SER A 216 23.03 -6.56 -12.70
C SER A 216 22.77 -6.13 -14.14
N LYS A 217 23.17 -6.98 -15.09
CA LYS A 217 22.88 -6.82 -16.52
C LYS A 217 21.61 -7.54 -16.97
N THR A 218 21.12 -8.46 -16.14
CA THR A 218 19.88 -9.20 -16.37
C THR A 218 18.95 -9.02 -15.17
N VAL A 219 17.70 -8.69 -15.44
CA VAL A 219 16.62 -8.64 -14.45
C VAL A 219 15.54 -9.64 -14.82
N ARG A 220 15.09 -10.45 -13.86
CA ARG A 220 13.87 -11.24 -14.03
C ARG A 220 12.69 -10.43 -13.55
N LEU A 221 11.76 -10.14 -14.44
CA LEU A 221 10.58 -9.33 -14.23
C LEU A 221 9.33 -10.20 -14.15
N ARG A 222 8.84 -10.43 -12.94
CA ARG A 222 7.60 -11.18 -12.72
C ARG A 222 6.41 -10.24 -12.70
N HIS A 223 5.36 -10.49 -13.48
CA HIS A 223 4.20 -9.61 -13.53
C HIS A 223 2.86 -10.37 -13.59
N GLY A 224 1.79 -9.74 -13.11
CA GLY A 224 0.42 -10.25 -13.26
C GLY A 224 -0.07 -10.11 -14.70
N SER A 225 -1.05 -10.92 -15.10
CA SER A 225 -1.67 -10.84 -16.43
C SER A 225 -2.50 -9.57 -16.66
N SER A 226 -2.93 -8.90 -15.58
CA SER A 226 -3.72 -7.67 -15.62
C SER A 226 -2.88 -6.40 -15.73
N VAL A 227 -1.55 -6.50 -15.69
CA VAL A 227 -0.64 -5.36 -15.80
C VAL A 227 -0.75 -4.73 -17.19
N PRO A 228 -1.13 -3.44 -17.33
CA PRO A 228 -1.18 -2.78 -18.62
C PRO A 228 0.20 -2.65 -19.26
N GLN A 229 0.22 -2.79 -20.59
CA GLN A 229 1.46 -2.77 -21.36
C GLN A 229 2.25 -1.46 -21.22
N ALA A 230 1.55 -0.33 -21.04
CA ALA A 230 2.20 0.97 -20.85
C ALA A 230 3.08 1.00 -19.59
N GLU A 231 2.62 0.42 -18.49
CA GLU A 231 3.38 0.32 -17.24
C GLU A 231 4.57 -0.61 -17.36
N LEU A 232 4.37 -1.74 -18.06
CA LEU A 232 5.46 -2.66 -18.32
C LEU A 232 6.55 -1.96 -19.14
N ASN A 233 6.17 -1.17 -20.14
CA ASN A 233 7.10 -0.40 -20.95
C ASN A 233 7.83 0.68 -20.14
N ASP A 234 7.11 1.41 -19.27
CA ASP A 234 7.72 2.44 -18.42
C ASP A 234 8.74 1.84 -17.44
N LEU A 235 8.42 0.69 -16.82
CA LEU A 235 9.40 0.02 -15.98
C LEU A 235 10.58 -0.51 -16.79
N VAL A 236 10.35 -1.08 -17.96
CA VAL A 236 11.43 -1.55 -18.84
C VAL A 236 12.37 -0.39 -19.19
N ALA A 237 11.83 0.78 -19.52
CA ALA A 237 12.61 1.98 -19.79
C ALA A 237 13.42 2.42 -18.55
N PHE A 238 12.79 2.40 -17.36
CA PHE A 238 13.47 2.66 -16.10
C PHE A 238 14.64 1.68 -15.85
N LEU A 239 14.43 0.37 -16.01
CA LEU A 239 15.45 -0.66 -15.82
C LEU A 239 16.60 -0.52 -16.84
N GLN A 240 16.27 -0.28 -18.11
CA GLN A 240 17.27 -0.03 -19.16
C GLN A 240 18.10 1.22 -18.89
N GLY A 241 17.47 2.28 -18.34
CA GLY A 241 18.17 3.48 -17.89
C GLY A 241 19.19 3.23 -16.77
N LEU A 242 19.06 2.12 -16.02
CA LEU A 242 20.03 1.67 -15.03
C LEU A 242 21.15 0.80 -15.61
N GLY A 243 21.15 0.55 -16.92
CA GLY A 243 22.15 -0.28 -17.60
C GLY A 243 21.85 -1.78 -17.59
N VAL A 244 20.58 -2.16 -17.34
CA VAL A 244 20.08 -3.53 -17.54
C VAL A 244 19.96 -3.79 -19.03
N GLU A 245 20.58 -4.87 -19.51
CA GLU A 245 20.67 -5.22 -20.93
C GLU A 245 19.66 -6.31 -21.33
N SER A 246 19.26 -7.16 -20.38
CA SER A 246 18.32 -8.27 -20.60
C SER A 246 17.22 -8.30 -19.54
N ILE A 247 15.98 -8.54 -19.97
CA ILE A 247 14.81 -8.66 -19.09
C ILE A 247 14.11 -9.99 -19.37
N GLU A 248 14.03 -10.85 -18.36
CA GLU A 248 13.30 -12.13 -18.42
C GLU A 248 11.87 -11.93 -17.88
N TYR A 249 10.87 -12.02 -18.74
CA TYR A 249 9.47 -11.88 -18.32
C TYR A 249 8.92 -13.19 -17.78
N VAL A 250 8.22 -13.12 -16.64
CA VAL A 250 7.55 -14.27 -16.04
C VAL A 250 6.15 -13.87 -15.61
N LEU A 251 5.14 -14.52 -16.18
CA LEU A 251 3.77 -14.38 -15.67
C LEU A 251 3.68 -15.01 -14.28
N ALA A 252 3.33 -14.21 -13.29
CA ALA A 252 3.12 -14.66 -11.91
C ALA A 252 1.62 -14.74 -11.62
N PRO A 253 1.17 -15.76 -10.87
CA PRO A 253 -0.18 -15.73 -10.30
C PRO A 253 -0.29 -14.50 -9.36
N PRO A 254 -1.52 -13.97 -9.15
CA PRO A 254 -1.72 -12.90 -8.19
C PRO A 254 -1.13 -13.31 -6.83
N PRO A 255 -0.59 -12.34 -6.05
CA PRO A 255 -0.12 -12.64 -4.71
C PRO A 255 -1.25 -13.31 -3.91
N PRO A 256 -0.92 -14.21 -2.96
CA PRO A 256 -1.94 -14.84 -2.14
C PRO A 256 -2.83 -13.77 -1.49
N THR A 257 -4.13 -14.04 -1.41
CA THR A 257 -5.05 -13.24 -0.58
C THR A 257 -4.52 -13.20 0.84
N ASN A 258 -4.84 -12.11 1.55
CA ASN A 258 -4.41 -11.78 2.93
C ASN A 258 -3.89 -12.98 3.73
N PRO A 259 -2.66 -12.95 4.27
CA PRO A 259 -2.21 -14.00 5.17
C PRO A 259 -3.21 -14.18 6.31
N ALA A 260 -3.38 -15.42 6.76
CA ALA A 260 -4.24 -15.70 7.91
C ALA A 260 -3.82 -14.80 9.08
N PRO A 261 -4.77 -14.17 9.81
CA PRO A 261 -4.44 -13.35 10.96
C PRO A 261 -3.61 -14.18 11.95
N ARG A 262 -2.62 -13.55 12.61
CA ARG A 262 -1.89 -14.21 13.69
C ARG A 262 -2.89 -14.58 14.79
N ALA A 263 -2.82 -15.82 15.27
CA ALA A 263 -3.58 -16.31 16.41
C ALA A 263 -3.14 -15.65 17.73
#